data_AF-A0A1S3GUI0-F1
#
_entry.id   AF-A0A1S3GUI0-F1
#
_cell.length_a   1.000
_cell.length_b   1.000
_cell.length_c   1.000
_cell.angle_alpha   90.00
_cell.angle_beta   90.00
_cell.angle_gamma   90.00
#
_symmetry.space_group_name_H-M   'P 1'
#
loop_
_entity.id
_entity.type
_entity.pdbx_description
1 polymer ?
#
loop_
_entity_poly.entity_id
_entity_poly.type
_entity_poly.pdbx_seq_one_letter_code
_entity_poly.pdbx_strand_id
1 'polypeptide(L)'
;ALLLLHRRLAPPEEQHLVEAAKLLVLLNLSLVYLKLDRPAAALRFGQQALIIDQRNAKALFRCGQACLLLTEYQQARDFLVRAQKEQPLNQDINNELRKLA
;
A
#
# COMPACT_ATOMS: atom_id res chain seq x y z
N ALA A 1 23.70 -22.97 -22.01
CA ALA A 1 22.50 -22.11 -22.17
C ALA A 1 21.68 -21.91 -20.87
N LEU A 2 21.84 -22.74 -19.82
CA LEU A 2 21.04 -22.66 -18.58
C LEU A 2 21.58 -21.72 -17.47
N LEU A 3 22.74 -21.10 -17.66
CA LEU A 3 23.35 -20.20 -16.66
C LEU A 3 22.85 -18.73 -16.73
N LEU A 4 22.02 -18.40 -17.72
CA LEU A 4 21.53 -17.02 -17.95
C LEU A 4 20.28 -16.65 -17.15
N LEU A 5 19.71 -17.57 -16.36
CA LEU A 5 18.56 -17.32 -15.49
C LEU A 5 18.92 -17.20 -14.01
N HIS A 6 20.18 -16.91 -13.68
CA HIS A 6 20.45 -16.34 -12.37
C HIS A 6 19.87 -14.93 -12.35
N ARG A 7 18.76 -14.75 -11.61
CA ARG A 7 18.28 -13.44 -11.19
C ARG A 7 19.46 -12.71 -10.54
N ARG A 8 20.15 -11.88 -11.32
CA ARG A 8 21.28 -11.09 -10.82
C ARG A 8 20.72 -10.18 -9.75
N LEU A 9 21.11 -10.40 -8.49
CA LEU A 9 20.79 -9.44 -7.45
C LEU A 9 21.43 -8.12 -7.85
N ALA A 10 20.65 -7.05 -7.78
CA ALA A 10 21.19 -5.71 -7.95
C ALA A 10 22.31 -5.51 -6.90
N PRO A 11 23.43 -4.86 -7.28
CA PRO A 11 24.42 -4.41 -6.31
C PRO A 11 23.74 -3.68 -5.15
N PRO A 12 24.28 -3.72 -3.91
CA PRO A 12 23.67 -3.05 -2.75
C PRO A 12 23.34 -1.56 -3.03
N GLU A 13 24.20 -0.90 -3.80
CA GLU A 13 24.02 0.49 -4.24
C GLU A 13 22.82 0.69 -5.19
N GLU A 14 22.36 -0.33 -5.93
CA GLU A 14 21.19 -0.22 -6.80
C GLU A 14 19.92 -0.79 -6.17
N GLN A 15 20.03 -1.55 -5.07
CA GLN A 15 18.89 -2.14 -4.37
C GLN A 15 17.88 -1.10 -3.91
N HIS A 16 18.35 0.07 -3.45
CA HIS A 16 17.46 1.16 -3.03
C HIS A 16 16.64 1.73 -4.20
N LEU A 17 17.23 1.83 -5.40
CA LEU A 17 16.52 2.27 -6.61
C LEU A 17 15.48 1.23 -7.04
N VAL A 18 15.83 -0.05 -6.97
CA VAL A 18 14.92 -1.16 -7.27
C VAL A 18 13.73 -1.17 -6.30
N GLU A 19 13.96 -1.06 -5.00
CA GLU A 19 12.88 -1.03 -4.01
C GLU A 19 12.03 0.25 -4.11
N ALA A 20 12.63 1.41 -4.45
CA ALA A 20 11.87 2.64 -4.73
C ALA A 20 10.95 2.49 -5.95
N ALA A 21 11.47 1.93 -7.06
CA ALA A 21 10.66 1.67 -8.25
C ALA A 21 9.54 0.66 -7.98
N LYS A 22 9.86 -0.41 -7.26
CA LYS A 22 8.91 -1.45 -6.84
C LYS A 22 7.82 -0.88 -5.93
N LEU A 23 8.17 0.00 -4.98
CA LEU A 23 7.20 0.69 -4.13
C LEU A 23 6.20 1.49 -4.98
N LEU A 24 6.67 2.26 -5.97
CA LEU A 24 5.79 3.01 -6.87
C LEU A 24 4.84 2.10 -7.65
N VAL A 25 5.34 0.96 -8.15
CA VAL A 25 4.51 -0.03 -8.86
C VAL A 25 3.45 -0.62 -7.93
N LEU A 26 3.82 -1.06 -6.73
CA LEU A 26 2.89 -1.64 -5.75
C LEU A 26 1.81 -0.65 -5.33
N LEU A 27 2.19 0.61 -5.12
CA LEU A 27 1.26 1.70 -4.84
C LEU A 27 0.26 1.85 -5.99
N ASN A 28 0.72 1.91 -7.24
CA ASN A 28 -0.17 2.08 -8.40
C ASN A 28 -1.07 0.85 -8.61
N LEU A 29 -0.57 -0.37 -8.40
CA LEU A 29 -1.39 -1.58 -8.44
C LEU A 29 -2.49 -1.54 -7.39
N SER A 30 -2.17 -1.20 -6.14
CA SER A 30 -3.16 -1.08 -5.06
C SER A 30 -4.27 -0.08 -5.43
N LEU A 31 -3.91 1.08 -5.98
CA LEU A 31 -4.88 2.07 -6.47
C LEU A 31 -5.75 1.54 -7.61
N VAL A 32 -5.15 0.90 -8.62
CA VAL A 32 -5.88 0.37 -9.77
C VAL A 32 -6.88 -0.69 -9.33
N TYR A 33 -6.50 -1.58 -8.43
CA TYR A 33 -7.43 -2.60 -7.92
C TYR A 33 -8.56 -2.03 -7.07
N LEU A 34 -8.36 -0.93 -6.35
CA LEU A 34 -9.47 -0.19 -5.72
C LEU A 34 -10.44 0.35 -6.78
N LYS A 35 -9.91 0.97 -7.85
CA LYS A 35 -10.75 1.50 -8.94
C LYS A 35 -11.50 0.42 -9.73
N LEU A 36 -11.00 -0.81 -9.71
CA LEU A 36 -11.64 -1.98 -10.33
C LEU A 36 -12.57 -2.73 -9.37
N ASP A 37 -12.82 -2.20 -8.17
CA ASP A 37 -13.62 -2.85 -7.13
C ASP A 37 -13.15 -4.27 -6.78
N ARG A 38 -11.82 -4.45 -6.71
CA ARG A 38 -11.15 -5.71 -6.33
C ARG A 38 -10.37 -5.50 -5.03
N PRO A 39 -11.06 -5.32 -3.90
CA PRO A 39 -10.42 -4.85 -2.67
C PRO A 39 -9.41 -5.83 -2.08
N ALA A 40 -9.61 -7.15 -2.21
CA ALA A 40 -8.63 -8.13 -1.75
C ALA A 40 -7.26 -7.99 -2.46
N ALA A 41 -7.27 -7.73 -3.77
CA ALA A 41 -6.04 -7.48 -4.52
C ALA A 41 -5.41 -6.14 -4.13
N ALA A 42 -6.24 -5.11 -3.95
CA ALA A 42 -5.78 -3.80 -3.51
C ALA A 42 -5.07 -3.85 -2.15
N LEU A 43 -5.66 -4.58 -1.18
CA LEU A 43 -5.10 -4.80 0.14
C LEU A 43 -3.77 -5.54 0.06
N ARG A 44 -3.70 -6.63 -0.72
CA ARG A 44 -2.46 -7.40 -0.91
C ARG A 44 -1.31 -6.53 -1.42
N PHE A 45 -1.53 -5.74 -2.47
CA PHE A 45 -0.48 -4.88 -3.03
C PHE A 45 -0.15 -3.69 -2.12
N GLY A 46 -1.13 -3.16 -1.40
CA GLY A 46 -0.91 -2.13 -0.37
C GLY A 46 -0.03 -2.66 0.78
N GLN A 47 -0.30 -3.88 1.28
CA GLN A 47 0.53 -4.52 2.30
C GLN A 47 1.95 -4.81 1.80
N GLN A 48 2.11 -5.24 0.55
CA GLN A 48 3.44 -5.40 -0.05
C GLN A 48 4.21 -4.06 -0.13
N ALA A 49 3.53 -2.95 -0.42
CA ALA A 49 4.13 -1.63 -0.35
C ALA A 49 4.57 -1.27 1.07
N LEU A 50 3.77 -1.63 2.09
CA LEU A 50 4.09 -1.40 3.51
C LEU A 50 5.25 -2.25 4.02
N ILE A 51 5.57 -3.38 3.38
CA ILE A 51 6.80 -4.14 3.70
C ILE A 51 8.04 -3.32 3.32
N ILE A 52 7.97 -2.54 2.24
CA ILE A 52 9.07 -1.69 1.76
C ILE A 52 9.13 -0.39 2.56
N ASP A 53 7.98 0.27 2.75
CA ASP A 53 7.84 1.51 3.50
C ASP A 53 6.62 1.44 4.44
N GLN A 54 6.86 1.10 5.70
CA GLN A 54 5.83 0.89 6.72
C GLN A 54 5.04 2.15 7.09
N ARG A 55 5.58 3.33 6.75
CA ARG A 55 5.00 4.65 7.04
C ARG A 55 4.39 5.30 5.80
N ASN A 56 4.30 4.57 4.69
CA ASN A 56 3.76 5.12 3.46
C ASN A 56 2.27 5.47 3.60
N ALA A 57 1.96 6.76 3.74
CA ALA A 57 0.59 7.23 3.94
C ALA A 57 -0.38 6.78 2.83
N LYS A 58 0.09 6.71 1.57
CA LYS A 58 -0.73 6.25 0.43
C LYS A 58 -1.06 4.77 0.54
N ALA A 59 -0.11 3.93 0.92
CA ALA A 59 -0.36 2.50 1.10
C ALA A 59 -1.30 2.26 2.30
N LEU A 60 -1.05 2.93 3.44
CA LEU A 60 -1.91 2.86 4.63
C LEU A 60 -3.35 3.26 4.29
N PHE A 61 -3.53 4.40 3.62
CA PHE A 61 -4.85 4.89 3.22
C PHE A 61 -5.59 3.89 2.31
N ARG A 62 -4.91 3.35 1.29
CA ARG A 62 -5.49 2.40 0.34
C ARG A 62 -5.82 1.05 0.98
N CYS A 63 -4.99 0.56 1.91
CA CYS A 63 -5.32 -0.61 2.72
C CYS A 63 -6.59 -0.35 3.54
N GLY A 64 -6.70 0.83 4.17
CA GLY A 64 -7.91 1.25 4.88
C GLY A 64 -9.16 1.22 4.00
N GLN A 65 -9.08 1.80 2.80
CA GLN A 65 -10.18 1.77 1.81
C GLN A 65 -10.53 0.34 1.37
N ALA A 66 -9.53 -0.52 1.15
CA ALA A 66 -9.76 -1.91 0.78
C ALA A 66 -10.45 -2.68 1.90
N CYS A 67 -10.02 -2.51 3.16
CA CYS A 67 -10.65 -3.13 4.32
C CYS A 67 -12.10 -2.67 4.50
N LEU A 68 -12.42 -1.39 4.24
CA LEU A 68 -13.79 -0.89 4.24
C LEU A 68 -14.67 -1.64 3.23
N LEU A 69 -14.20 -1.79 1.99
CA LEU A 69 -14.91 -2.53 0.95
C LEU A 69 -15.06 -4.02 1.29
N LEU A 70 -14.13 -4.58 2.04
CA LEU A 70 -14.18 -5.95 2.57
C LEU A 70 -15.01 -6.08 3.86
N THR A 71 -15.58 -4.99 4.38
CA THR A 71 -16.30 -4.94 5.67
C THR A 71 -15.44 -5.30 6.88
N GLU A 72 -14.12 -5.20 6.76
CA GLU A 72 -13.14 -5.42 7.82
C GLU A 72 -12.89 -4.12 8.61
N TYR A 73 -13.93 -3.62 9.29
CA TYR A 73 -13.94 -2.27 9.87
C TYR A 73 -12.83 -2.00 10.90
N GLN A 74 -12.48 -2.99 11.73
CA GLN A 74 -11.41 -2.81 12.71
C GLN A 74 -10.05 -2.63 12.04
N GLN A 75 -9.75 -3.48 11.04
CA GLN A 75 -8.49 -3.37 10.30
C GLN A 75 -8.45 -2.09 9.45
N ALA A 76 -9.59 -1.68 8.89
CA ALA A 76 -9.72 -0.40 8.20
C ALA A 76 -9.35 0.77 9.12
N ARG A 77 -9.90 0.80 10.34
CA ARG A 77 -9.62 1.82 11.34
C ARG A 77 -8.13 1.86 11.69
N ASP A 78 -7.51 0.71 11.92
CA ASP A 78 -6.10 0.61 12.28
C ASP A 78 -5.18 1.20 11.19
N PHE A 79 -5.45 0.87 9.93
CA PHE A 79 -4.72 1.44 8.79
C PHE A 79 -4.94 2.95 8.65
N LEU A 80 -6.19 3.42 8.74
CA LEU A 80 -6.54 4.82 8.55
C LEU A 80 -6.01 5.72 9.69
N VAL A 81 -6.01 5.25 10.94
CA VAL A 81 -5.39 5.97 12.06
C VAL A 81 -3.88 6.10 11.86
N ARG A 82 -3.21 5.05 11.37
CA ARG A 82 -1.79 5.13 11.01
C ARG A 82 -1.56 6.12 9.86
N ALA A 83 -2.42 6.10 8.83
CA ALA A 83 -2.34 7.05 7.72
C ALA A 83 -2.50 8.50 8.22
N GLN A 84 -3.45 8.75 9.13
CA GLN A 84 -3.70 10.05 9.74
C GLN A 84 -2.49 10.53 10.56
N LYS A 85 -1.81 9.64 11.29
CA LYS A 85 -0.58 10.00 12.02
C LYS A 85 0.51 10.52 11.09
N GLU A 86 0.65 9.93 9.90
CA GLU A 86 1.62 10.37 8.90
C GLU A 86 1.17 11.62 8.13
N GLN A 87 -0.15 11.83 7.98
CA GLN A 87 -0.72 13.01 7.31
C GLN A 87 -1.97 13.54 8.05
N PRO A 88 -1.81 14.27 9.16
CA PRO A 88 -2.94 14.68 10.02
C PRO A 88 -3.94 15.62 9.34
N LEU A 89 -3.46 16.45 8.41
CA LEU A 89 -4.26 17.46 7.70
C LEU A 89 -4.88 16.94 6.40
N ASN A 90 -4.68 15.66 6.05
CA ASN A 90 -5.25 15.08 4.84
C ASN A 90 -6.75 14.84 5.03
N GLN A 91 -7.56 15.60 4.28
CA GLN A 91 -9.01 15.55 4.39
C GLN A 91 -9.60 14.21 3.94
N ASP A 92 -9.01 13.55 2.94
CA ASP A 92 -9.51 12.25 2.44
C ASP A 92 -9.43 11.18 3.54
N ILE A 93 -8.30 11.12 4.26
CA ILE A 93 -8.09 10.20 5.39
C ILE A 93 -9.11 10.49 6.50
N ASN A 94 -9.26 11.77 6.86
CA ASN A 94 -10.18 12.19 7.91
C ASN A 94 -11.64 11.90 7.55
N ASN A 95 -12.01 12.05 6.28
CA ASN A 95 -13.35 11.74 5.78
C ASN A 95 -13.62 10.23 5.83
N GLU A 96 -12.67 9.38 5.46
CA GLU A 96 -12.82 7.91 5.59
C GLU A 96 -12.97 7.46 7.05
N LEU A 97 -12.18 8.03 7.97
CA LEU A 97 -12.31 7.72 9.40
C LEU A 97 -13.69 8.06 9.97
N ARG A 98 -14.33 9.13 9.48
CA ARG A 98 -15.71 9.49 9.89
C ARG A 98 -16.76 8.48 9.43
N LYS A 99 -16.51 7.72 8.36
CA LYS A 99 -17.44 6.65 7.93
C LYS A 99 -17.44 5.44 8.87
N LEU A 100 -16.44 5.35 9.75
CA LEU A 100 -16.27 4.28 10.75
C LEU A 100 -16.75 4.69 12.15
N ALA A 101 -17.25 5.92 12.31
CA ALA A 101 -17.70 6.48 13.59
C ALA A 101 -19.15 6.10 13.91
#